data_AF-A0A7R9M044-F1
#
_entry.id   AF-A0A7R9M044-F1
#
_cell.length_a   1.000
_cell.length_b   1.000
_cell.length_c   1.000
_cell.angle_alpha   90.00
_cell.angle_beta   90.00
_cell.angle_gamma   90.00
#
_symmetry.space_group_name_H-M   'P 1'
#
loop_
_entity.id
_entity.type
_entity.pdbx_description
1 polymer ?
#
loop_
_entity_poly.entity_id
_entity_poly.type
_entity_poly.pdbx_seq_one_letter_code
_entity_poly.pdbx_strand_id
1 'polypeptide(L)' 'MGEGEGSKKAKTGSKKRAARTTSNVFAMFTPHQVQEFKEAFQMIDQDKDGFISKNDIRATFDSL' A
#
# COMPACT_ATOMS: atom_id res chain seq x y z
N MET A 1 60.49 10.17 -17.14
CA MET A 1 59.59 9.41 -16.26
C MET A 1 58.20 9.57 -16.83
N GLY A 2 57.66 8.49 -17.40
CA GLY A 2 56.47 8.49 -18.24
C GLY A 2 55.18 8.59 -17.45
N GLU A 3 54.21 9.22 -18.10
CA GLU A 3 52.84 9.45 -17.65
C GLU A 3 52.12 8.14 -17.35
N GLY A 4 51.40 8.11 -16.23
CA GLY A 4 50.52 7.01 -15.88
C GLY A 4 49.16 7.21 -16.52
N GLU A 5 48.66 6.20 -17.22
CA GLU A 5 47.22 6.04 -17.48
C GLU A 5 46.85 4.56 -17.48
N GLY A 6 46.12 4.15 -16.43
CA GLY A 6 45.41 2.88 -16.37
C GLY A 6 44.07 2.98 -17.10
N SER A 7 43.81 2.05 -18.01
CA SER A 7 42.57 1.92 -18.79
C SER A 7 42.35 0.40 -18.96
N LYS A 8 41.20 -0.26 -18.74
CA LYS A 8 39.78 0.09 -18.89
C LYS A 8 38.96 -0.91 -18.05
N LYS A 9 38.04 -0.46 -17.20
CA LYS A 9 37.05 -1.36 -16.56
C LYS A 9 35.77 -1.36 -17.39
N ALA A 10 35.37 -2.54 -17.86
CA ALA A 10 34.20 -2.77 -18.71
C ALA A 10 32.90 -2.29 -18.02
N LYS A 11 32.11 -1.48 -18.73
CA LYS A 11 30.78 -1.05 -18.29
C LYS A 11 29.77 -2.15 -18.64
N THR A 12 29.45 -3.01 -17.68
CA THR A 12 28.27 -3.88 -17.74
C THR A 12 27.02 -3.01 -17.60
N GLY A 13 26.29 -2.86 -18.71
CA GLY A 13 25.04 -2.09 -18.76
C GLY A 13 23.99 -2.68 -17.82
N SER A 14 23.70 -1.96 -16.75
CA SER A 14 22.59 -2.27 -15.84
C SER A 14 21.28 -2.05 -16.61
N LYS A 15 20.64 -3.14 -17.07
CA LYS A 15 19.24 -3.09 -17.53
C LYS A 15 18.41 -2.56 -16.36
N LYS A 16 17.97 -1.30 -16.44
CA LYS A 16 17.01 -0.69 -15.50
C LYS A 16 15.76 -1.56 -15.52
N ARG A 17 15.61 -2.43 -14.53
CA ARG A 17 14.38 -3.17 -14.29
C ARG A 17 13.32 -2.10 -14.00
N ALA A 18 12.25 -2.09 -14.80
CA ALA A 18 11.11 -1.21 -14.57
C ALA A 18 10.68 -1.38 -13.11
N ALA A 19 10.71 -0.29 -12.35
CA ALA A 19 10.23 -0.28 -10.98
C ALA A 19 8.77 -0.71 -11.03
N ARG A 20 8.46 -1.89 -10.50
CA ARG A 20 7.08 -2.25 -10.22
C ARG A 20 6.60 -1.25 -9.18
N THR A 21 5.69 -0.37 -9.57
CA THR A 21 4.92 0.43 -8.63
C THR A 21 4.12 -0.55 -7.77
N THR A 22 4.67 -0.94 -6.64
CA THR A 22 3.90 -1.60 -5.60
C THR A 22 2.98 -0.52 -5.05
N SER A 23 1.71 -0.52 -5.46
CA SER A 23 0.70 0.38 -4.93
C SER A 23 0.57 0.11 -3.44
N ASN A 24 1.36 0.83 -2.63
CA ASN A 24 1.31 0.72 -1.19
C ASN A 24 0.02 1.39 -0.73
N VAL A 25 -1.07 0.63 -0.70
CA VAL A 25 -2.39 1.10 -0.28
C VAL A 25 -2.36 1.71 1.12
N PHE A 26 -1.44 1.28 1.98
CA PHE A 26 -1.23 1.87 3.31
C PHE A 26 -0.52 3.23 3.27
N ALA A 27 0.20 3.56 2.20
CA ALA A 27 0.76 4.90 1.99
C ALA A 27 -0.22 5.87 1.30
N MET A 28 -1.39 5.38 0.84
CA MET A 28 -2.40 6.19 0.18
C MET A 28 -3.29 6.96 1.18
N PHE A 29 -3.27 6.57 2.46
CA PHE A 29 -4.12 7.13 3.51
C PHE A 29 -3.28 7.61 4.69
N THR A 30 -3.72 8.68 5.33
CA THR A 30 -3.11 9.16 6.58
C THR A 30 -3.46 8.22 7.75
N PRO A 31 -2.66 8.21 8.83
CA PRO A 31 -3.01 7.45 10.03
C PRO A 31 -4.40 7.79 10.59
N HIS A 32 -4.83 9.05 10.46
CA HIS A 32 -6.16 9.49 10.86
C HIS A 32 -7.27 8.84 10.02
N GLN A 33 -7.14 8.87 8.69
CA GLN A 33 -8.11 8.24 7.79
C GLN A 33 -8.21 6.72 8.03
N VAL A 34 -7.08 6.06 8.29
CA VAL A 34 -7.09 4.64 8.66
C VAL A 34 -7.85 4.40 9.96
N GLN A 35 -7.74 5.30 10.94
CA GLN A 35 -8.48 5.20 12.19
C GLN A 35 -9.99 5.40 11.98
N GLU A 36 -10.39 6.40 11.20
CA GLU A 36 -11.80 6.64 10.85
C GLU A 36 -12.41 5.41 10.14
N PHE A 37 -11.68 4.81 9.18
CA PHE A 37 -12.14 3.59 8.53
C PHE A 37 -12.28 2.41 9.49
N LYS A 38 -11.36 2.27 10.45
CA LYS A 38 -11.46 1.20 11.46
C LYS A 38 -12.68 1.37 12.36
N GLU A 39 -12.98 2.59 12.77
CA GLU A 39 -14.13 2.89 13.63
C GLU A 39 -15.44 2.69 12.86
N ALA A 40 -15.53 3.21 11.63
CA ALA A 40 -16.67 2.98 10.75
C ALA A 40 -16.87 1.49 10.45
N PHE A 41 -15.78 0.74 10.20
CA PHE A 41 -15.85 -0.70 9.96
C PHE A 41 -16.42 -1.45 11.16
N GLN A 42 -15.93 -1.15 12.37
CA GLN A 42 -16.46 -1.74 13.62
C GLN A 42 -17.91 -1.37 13.91
N MET A 43 -18.36 -0.20 13.43
CA MET A 43 -19.76 0.21 13.58
C MET A 43 -20.67 -0.55 12.62
N ILE A 44 -20.18 -0.88 11.42
CA ILE A 44 -20.96 -1.57 10.38
C ILE A 44 -20.96 -3.09 10.61
N ASP A 45 -19.81 -3.68 10.95
CA ASP A 45 -19.62 -5.11 11.21
C ASP A 45 -20.35 -5.53 12.51
N GLN A 46 -21.62 -5.92 12.40
CA GLN A 46 -22.49 -6.18 13.55
C GLN A 46 -22.16 -7.51 14.23
N ASP A 47 -21.82 -8.53 13.44
CA ASP A 47 -21.50 -9.86 13.93
C ASP A 47 -20.03 -10.05 14.31
N LYS A 48 -19.18 -9.08 13.97
CA LYS A 48 -17.75 -8.98 14.34
C LYS A 48 -16.92 -10.12 13.76
N ASP A 49 -17.28 -10.59 12.58
CA ASP A 49 -16.52 -11.62 11.87
C ASP A 49 -15.32 -11.06 11.09
N GLY A 50 -15.21 -9.72 11.03
CA GLY A 50 -14.15 -9.01 10.32
C GLY A 50 -14.45 -8.77 8.84
N PHE A 51 -15.68 -9.02 8.39
CA PHE A 51 -16.18 -8.78 7.03
C PHE A 51 -17.52 -8.05 7.06
N ILE A 52 -17.66 -7.04 6.20
CA ILE A 52 -18.96 -6.40 6.02
C ILE A 52 -19.80 -7.24 5.06
N SER A 53 -20.78 -7.96 5.59
CA SER A 53 -21.74 -8.74 4.82
C SER A 53 -22.92 -7.89 4.33
N LYS A 54 -23.75 -8.45 3.45
CA LYS A 54 -25.00 -7.78 3.03
C LYS A 54 -25.96 -7.56 4.20
N ASN A 55 -25.90 -8.43 5.21
CA ASN A 55 -26.75 -8.34 6.38
C ASN A 55 -26.31 -7.16 7.26
N ASP A 56 -25.00 -6.94 7.42
CA ASP A 56 -24.43 -5.81 8.16
C ASP A 56 -24.82 -4.46 7.56
N ILE A 57 -24.74 -4.36 6.22
CA ILE A 57 -25.16 -3.17 5.49
C ILE A 57 -26.63 -2.89 5.75
N ARG A 58 -27.49 -3.91 5.61
CA ARG A 58 -28.93 -3.76 5.84
C ARG A 58 -29.23 -3.34 7.28
N ALA A 59 -28.61 -3.99 8.26
CA ALA A 59 -28.77 -3.67 9.67
C ALA A 59 -28.32 -2.24 9.99
N THR A 60 -27.24 -1.77 9.35
CA THR A 60 -26.76 -0.38 9.49
C THR A 60 -27.79 0.60 8.94
N PHE A 61 -28.39 0.34 7.77
CA PHE A 61 -29.45 1.19 7.21
C PHE A 61 -30.72 1.19 8.05
N ASP A 62 -31.11 0.03 8.59
CA ASP A 62 -32.31 -0.11 9.41
C ASP A 62 -32.15 0.56 10.80
N SER A 63 -30.90 0.83 11.22
CA SER A 63 -30.58 1.47 12.52
C SER A 63 -30.42 3.00 12.44
N LEU A 64 -30.56 3.60 11.25
CA LEU A 64 -30.58 5.06 11.04
C LEU A 64 -31.99 5.65 11.15
#